data_AF-A0A8G1U9I1-F1
#
_entry.id   AF-A0A8G1U9I1-F1
#
_cell.length_a   1.000
_cell.length_b   1.000
_cell.length_c   1.000
_cell.angle_alpha   90.00
_cell.angle_beta   90.00
_cell.angle_gamma   90.00
#
_symmetry.space_group_name_H-M   'P 1'
#
loop_
_entity.id
_entity.type
_entity.pdbx_description
1 polymer ?
#
loop_
_entity_poly.entity_id
_entity_poly.type
_entity_poly.pdbx_seq_one_letter_code
_entity_poly.pdbx_strand_id
1 'polypeptide(L)'
;MAAVGEDFLAAVNGLSGRLQALEKGDTPPWGDDDLGEKFGVVYEGLRDGMKESMQSLGERIGEIGRKLQGMAANHEANEATTDGSFRTLESAQGQVGSGIHALYRPRAH
;
A
#
# COMPACT_ATOMS: atom_id res chain seq x y z
N MET A 1 2.92 -4.43 2.26
CA MET A 1 1.85 -4.13 1.27
C MET A 1 2.31 -3.20 0.15
N ALA A 2 3.21 -2.22 0.40
CA ALA A 2 3.82 -1.41 -0.67
C ALA A 2 4.56 -2.27 -1.73
N ALA A 3 5.18 -3.36 -1.27
CA ALA A 3 5.84 -4.35 -2.12
C ALA A 3 4.93 -4.95 -3.21
N VAL A 4 3.61 -5.07 -2.99
CA VAL A 4 2.70 -5.66 -4.01
C VAL A 4 2.58 -4.76 -5.24
N GLY A 5 2.55 -3.44 -5.06
CA GLY A 5 2.55 -2.51 -6.18
C GLY A 5 3.86 -2.54 -6.95
N GLU A 6 4.98 -2.65 -6.23
CA GLU A 6 6.33 -2.74 -6.81
C GLU A 6 6.52 -4.04 -7.59
N ASP A 7 6.11 -5.18 -7.03
CA ASP A 7 6.17 -6.50 -7.68
C ASP A 7 5.31 -6.52 -8.95
N PHE A 8 4.11 -5.95 -8.89
CA PHE A 8 3.24 -5.83 -10.06
C PHE A 8 3.87 -4.96 -11.15
N LEU A 9 4.41 -3.79 -10.79
CA LEU A 9 5.11 -2.92 -11.75
C LEU A 9 6.33 -3.62 -12.37
N ALA A 10 7.09 -4.38 -11.57
CA ALA A 10 8.21 -5.17 -12.07
C ALA A 10 7.76 -6.22 -13.09
N ALA A 11 6.65 -6.92 -12.82
CA ALA A 11 6.08 -7.89 -13.75
C ALA A 11 5.59 -7.23 -15.05
N VAL A 12 4.92 -6.07 -14.96
CA VAL A 12 4.46 -5.28 -16.12
C VAL A 12 5.63 -4.84 -16.98
N ASN A 13 6.70 -4.33 -16.35
CA ASN A 13 7.92 -3.93 -17.06
C ASN A 13 8.60 -5.13 -17.74
N GLY A 14 8.65 -6.27 -17.06
CA GLY A 14 9.19 -7.51 -17.63
C GLY A 14 8.38 -8.01 -18.83
N LEU A 15 7.04 -8.00 -18.74
CA LEU A 15 6.16 -8.36 -19.84
C LEU A 15 6.35 -7.40 -21.03
N SER A 16 6.31 -6.09 -20.77
CA SER A 16 6.45 -5.06 -21.80
C SER A 16 7.78 -5.17 -22.53
N GLY A 17 8.87 -5.36 -21.78
CA GLY A 17 10.20 -5.54 -22.36
C GLY A 17 10.31 -6.81 -23.22
N ARG A 18 9.65 -7.90 -22.83
CA ARG A 18 9.61 -9.14 -23.62
C ARG A 18 8.81 -8.98 -24.90
N LEU A 19 7.66 -8.30 -24.86
CA LEU A 19 6.86 -8.02 -26.05
C LEU A 19 7.65 -7.15 -27.03
N GLN A 20 8.27 -6.07 -26.55
CA GLN A 20 9.13 -5.20 -27.37
C GLN A 20 10.35 -5.94 -27.93
N ALA A 21 10.90 -6.91 -27.21
CA ALA A 21 12.01 -7.70 -27.70
C ALA A 21 11.61 -8.60 -28.89
N LEU A 22 10.36 -9.05 -28.95
CA LEU A 22 9.85 -9.84 -30.09
C LEU A 22 9.79 -9.02 -31.38
N GLU A 23 9.71 -7.70 -31.27
CA GLU A 23 9.55 -6.77 -32.39
C GLU A 23 10.88 -6.29 -32.98
N LYS A 24 12.01 -6.69 -32.38
CA LYS A 24 13.33 -6.30 -32.85
C LYS A 24 13.68 -7.05 -34.13
N GLY A 25 13.94 -6.29 -35.21
CA GLY A 25 14.40 -6.81 -36.50
C GLY A 25 14.21 -5.77 -37.60
N ASP A 26 14.72 -6.06 -38.81
CA ASP A 26 14.52 -5.20 -39.99
C ASP A 26 13.09 -5.29 -40.52
N THR A 27 12.37 -6.38 -40.23
CA THR A 27 10.97 -6.58 -40.58
C THR A 27 10.17 -6.86 -39.30
N PRO A 28 9.01 -6.21 -39.10
CA PRO A 28 8.14 -6.51 -37.98
C PRO A 28 7.71 -7.98 -37.95
N PRO A 29 7.37 -8.55 -36.79
CA PRO A 29 7.02 -9.97 -36.64
C PRO A 29 5.80 -10.42 -37.46
N TRP A 30 4.94 -9.47 -37.80
CA TRP A 30 3.72 -9.65 -38.59
C TRP A 30 3.92 -9.34 -40.08
N GLY A 31 5.15 -9.06 -40.51
CA GLY A 31 5.46 -8.74 -41.91
C GLY A 31 5.33 -7.25 -42.25
N ASP A 32 5.85 -6.89 -43.42
CA ASP A 32 5.82 -5.55 -44.03
C ASP A 32 4.87 -5.50 -45.24
N ASP A 33 3.94 -6.45 -45.34
CA ASP A 33 2.85 -6.42 -46.30
C ASP A 33 1.67 -5.59 -45.77
N ASP A 34 0.72 -5.23 -46.63
CA ASP A 34 -0.44 -4.39 -46.26
C ASP A 34 -1.27 -4.97 -45.09
N LEU A 35 -1.29 -6.30 -44.96
CA LEU A 35 -1.93 -6.96 -43.82
C LEU A 35 -1.09 -6.80 -42.54
N GLY A 36 0.22 -7.04 -42.62
CA GLY A 36 1.16 -6.85 -41.53
C GLY A 36 1.13 -5.42 -41.00
N GLU A 37 1.17 -4.41 -41.87
CA GLU A 37 1.13 -2.99 -41.47
C GLU A 37 -0.14 -2.67 -40.66
N LYS A 38 -1.31 -3.08 -41.15
CA LYS A 38 -2.60 -2.87 -40.46
C LYS A 38 -2.66 -3.59 -39.12
N PHE A 39 -2.13 -4.81 -39.05
CA PHE A 39 -2.04 -5.55 -37.79
C PHE A 39 -1.11 -4.83 -36.81
N GLY A 40 0.07 -4.41 -37.27
CA GLY A 40 1.07 -3.71 -36.48
C GLY A 40 0.51 -2.48 -35.79
N VAL A 41 -0.17 -1.60 -36.55
CA VAL A 41 -0.80 -0.39 -35.99
C VAL A 41 -1.75 -0.72 -34.83
N VAL A 42 -2.59 -1.74 -34.99
CA VAL A 42 -3.57 -2.13 -33.96
C VAL A 42 -2.88 -2.79 -32.77
N TYR A 43 -1.94 -3.71 -33.03
CA TYR A 43 -1.20 -4.43 -32.00
C TYR A 43 -0.33 -3.50 -31.16
N GLU A 44 0.44 -2.61 -31.78
CA GLU A 44 1.29 -1.65 -31.09
C GLU A 44 0.46 -0.70 -30.23
N GLY A 45 -0.66 -0.19 -30.75
CA GLY A 45 -1.59 0.64 -29.98
C GLY A 45 -2.18 -0.09 -28.77
N LEU A 46 -2.59 -1.36 -28.93
CA LEU A 46 -3.07 -2.18 -27.81
C LEU A 46 -1.98 -2.49 -26.79
N ARG A 47 -0.78 -2.83 -27.25
CA ARG A 47 0.38 -3.14 -26.40
C ARG A 47 0.77 -1.92 -25.55
N ASP A 48 0.89 -0.75 -26.18
CA ASP A 48 1.30 0.47 -25.49
C ASP A 48 0.21 0.97 -24.55
N GLY A 49 -1.06 0.93 -24.98
CA GLY A 49 -2.20 1.25 -24.12
C GLY A 49 -2.32 0.31 -22.92
N MET A 50 -2.05 -0.99 -23.10
CA MET A 50 -1.99 -1.96 -22.01
C MET A 50 -0.87 -1.60 -21.02
N LYS A 51 0.34 -1.31 -21.51
CA LYS A 51 1.47 -0.91 -20.67
C LYS A 51 1.15 0.31 -19.82
N GLU A 52 0.61 1.37 -20.43
CA GLU A 52 0.22 2.60 -19.72
C GLU A 52 -0.85 2.33 -18.66
N SER A 53 -1.90 1.59 -19.03
CA SER A 53 -3.01 1.25 -18.13
C SER A 53 -2.54 0.42 -16.94
N MET A 54 -1.70 -0.59 -17.19
CA MET A 54 -1.14 -1.44 -16.15
C MET A 54 -0.15 -0.68 -15.27
N GLN A 55 0.66 0.22 -15.82
CA GLN A 55 1.54 1.07 -15.02
C GLN A 55 0.74 1.95 -14.06
N SER A 56 -0.31 2.63 -14.54
CA SER A 56 -1.19 3.43 -13.68
C SER A 56 -1.87 2.58 -12.59
N LEU A 57 -2.30 1.36 -12.93
CA LEU A 57 -2.88 0.44 -11.96
C LEU A 57 -1.87 0.05 -10.87
N GLY A 58 -0.62 -0.26 -11.24
CA GLY A 58 0.43 -0.61 -10.29
C GLY A 58 0.76 0.52 -9.32
N GLU A 59 0.84 1.75 -9.82
CA GLU A 59 1.04 2.95 -8.99
C GLU A 59 -0.08 3.13 -7.97
N ARG A 60 -1.34 2.97 -8.39
CA ARG A 60 -2.52 3.05 -7.51
C ARG A 60 -2.52 1.95 -6.45
N ILE A 61 -2.15 0.72 -6.80
CA ILE A 61 -2.01 -0.38 -5.84
C ILE A 61 -0.94 -0.05 -4.80
N GLY A 62 0.22 0.46 -5.24
CA GLY A 62 1.29 0.91 -4.34
C GLY A 62 0.83 2.02 -3.39
N GLU A 63 0.07 3.00 -3.88
CA GLU A 63 -0.50 4.08 -3.07
C GLU A 63 -1.48 3.56 -2.01
N ILE A 64 -2.40 2.65 -2.40
CA ILE A 64 -3.33 1.99 -1.47
C ILE A 64 -2.53 1.25 -0.39
N GLY A 65 -1.51 0.47 -0.78
CA GLY A 65 -0.66 -0.26 0.14
C GLY A 65 0.08 0.62 1.14
N ARG A 66 0.49 1.85 0.75
CA ARG A 66 1.07 2.85 1.65
C ARG A 66 0.04 3.44 2.61
N LYS A 67 -1.15 3.78 2.11
CA LYS A 67 -2.25 4.30 2.94
C LYS A 67 -2.70 3.29 4.00
N LEU A 68 -2.81 2.02 3.63
CA LEU A 68 -3.14 0.93 4.58
C LEU A 68 -2.09 0.78 5.68
N GLN A 69 -0.79 0.85 5.34
CA GLN A 69 0.28 0.84 6.34
C GLN A 69 0.23 2.05 7.26
N GLY A 70 -0.04 3.24 6.72
CA GLY A 70 -0.24 4.44 7.53
C GLY A 70 -1.42 4.30 8.50
N MET A 71 -2.54 3.73 8.04
CA MET A 71 -3.68 3.45 8.92
C MET A 71 -3.34 2.45 10.03
N ALA A 72 -2.60 1.38 9.72
CA ALA A 72 -2.17 0.40 10.72
C ALA A 72 -1.27 1.06 11.79
N ALA A 73 -0.26 1.83 11.37
CA ALA A 73 0.62 2.54 12.30
C ALA A 73 -0.13 3.55 13.18
N ASN A 74 -1.08 4.29 12.59
CA ASN A 74 -1.93 5.21 13.34
C ASN A 74 -2.84 4.48 14.34
N HIS A 75 -3.35 3.30 13.97
CA HIS A 75 -4.16 2.48 14.85
C HIS A 75 -3.34 1.99 16.06
N GLU A 76 -2.16 1.43 15.82
CA GLU A 76 -1.24 1.00 16.88
C GLU A 76 -0.85 2.15 17.83
N ALA A 77 -0.56 3.34 17.29
CA ALA A 77 -0.25 4.52 18.09
C ALA A 77 -1.43 4.99 18.95
N ASN A 78 -2.65 4.92 18.39
CA ASN A 78 -3.87 5.28 19.12
C ASN A 78 -4.17 4.29 20.24
N GLU A 79 -4.00 2.99 20.00
CA GLU A 79 -4.14 1.96 21.05
C GLU A 79 -3.14 2.20 22.18
N ALA A 80 -1.86 2.41 21.85
CA ALA A 80 -0.83 2.69 22.86
C ALA A 80 -1.13 3.96 23.70
N THR A 81 -1.62 5.01 23.06
CA THR A 81 -2.01 6.27 23.73
C THR A 81 -3.23 6.07 24.63
N THR A 82 -4.22 5.32 24.15
CA THR A 82 -5.45 5.02 24.88
C THR A 82 -5.14 4.17 26.12
N ASP A 83 -4.34 3.12 25.96
CA ASP A 83 -3.87 2.28 27.06
C ASP A 83 -3.09 3.07 28.12
N GLY A 84 -2.19 3.96 27.69
CA GLY A 84 -1.45 4.84 28.58
C GLY A 84 -2.36 5.79 29.36
N SER A 85 -3.35 6.37 28.69
CA SER A 85 -4.35 7.24 29.31
C SER A 85 -5.20 6.46 30.33
N PHE A 86 -5.61 5.25 29.99
CA PHE A 86 -6.38 4.39 30.89
C PHE A 86 -5.58 4.03 32.15
N ARG A 87 -4.32 3.58 32.01
CA ARG A 87 -3.43 3.31 33.16
C ARG A 87 -3.22 4.55 34.03
N THR A 88 -3.11 5.73 33.41
CA THR A 88 -2.97 7.00 34.14
C THR A 88 -4.22 7.28 34.98
N LEU A 89 -5.42 7.11 34.39
CA LEU A 89 -6.69 7.27 35.10
C LEU A 89 -6.84 6.28 36.25
N GLU A 90 -6.50 5.01 36.04
CA GLU A 90 -6.53 3.98 37.10
C GLU A 90 -5.61 4.36 38.27
N SER A 91 -4.40 4.83 37.98
CA SER A 91 -3.44 5.25 39.01
C SER A 91 -3.95 6.45 39.82
N ALA A 92 -4.57 7.42 39.15
CA ALA A 92 -5.16 8.61 39.78
C ALA A 92 -6.36 8.22 40.67
N GLN A 93 -7.23 7.34 40.19
CA GLN A 93 -8.34 6.80 40.98
C GLN A 93 -7.84 6.05 42.21
N GLY A 94 -6.80 5.22 42.08
CA GLY A 94 -6.18 4.51 43.19
C GLY A 94 -5.61 5.46 44.26
N GLN A 95 -4.94 6.54 43.85
CA GLN A 95 -4.43 7.57 44.77
C GLN A 95 -5.56 8.30 45.51
N VAL A 96 -6.62 8.72 44.80
CA VAL A 96 -7.78 9.38 45.41
C VAL A 96 -8.47 8.46 46.40
N GLY A 97 -8.70 7.19 46.05
CA GLY A 97 -9.29 6.19 46.93
C GLY A 97 -8.46 5.94 48.20
N SER A 98 -7.14 5.84 48.06
CA SER A 98 -6.21 5.72 49.19
C SER A 98 -6.26 6.96 50.11
N GLY A 99 -6.32 8.16 49.54
CA GLY A 99 -6.44 9.41 50.30
C GLY A 99 -7.74 9.50 51.10
N ILE A 100 -8.88 9.10 50.52
CA ILE A 100 -10.16 9.06 51.24
C ILE A 100 -10.13 8.02 52.36
N HIS A 101 -9.53 6.85 52.13
CA HIS A 101 -9.40 5.82 53.16
C HIS A 101 -8.50 6.27 54.33
N ALA A 102 -7.43 7.01 54.04
CA ALA A 102 -6.56 7.59 55.06
C ALA A 102 -7.27 8.64 55.93
N LEU A 103 -8.20 9.42 55.37
CA LEU A 103 -9.00 10.41 56.11
C LEU A 103 -10.07 9.78 57.00
N TYR A 104 -10.60 8.62 56.61
CA TYR A 104 -11.65 7.92 57.37
C TYR A 104 -11.09 6.97 58.45
N ARG A 105 -9.77 6.73 58.49
CA ARG A 105 -9.16 5.86 59.50
C ARG A 105 -9.30 6.52 60.89
N PRO A 106 -10.00 5.89 61.86
CA PRO A 106 -10.14 6.47 63.19
C PRO A 106 -8.76 6.63 63.82
N ARG A 107 -8.46 7.82 64.34
CA ARG A 107 -7.32 8.00 65.25
C ARG A 107 -7.67 7.26 66.53
N ALA A 108 -7.13 6.06 66.68
CA ALA A 108 -7.09 5.38 67.97
C ALA A 108 -6.24 6.25 68.91
N HIS A 109 -6.92 6.84 69.89
CA HIS A 109 -6.32 7.45 71.07
C HIS A 109 -5.94 6.34 72.07
#